data_AF-A0AAU1WNY2-F1
#
_entry.id   AF-A0AAU1WNY2-F1
#
_cell.length_a   1.000
_cell.length_b   1.000
_cell.length_c   1.000
_cell.angle_alpha   90.00
_cell.angle_beta   90.00
_cell.angle_gamma   90.00
#
_symmetry.space_group_name_H-M   'P 1'
#
loop_
_entity.id
_entity.type
_entity.pdbx_description
1 polymer ?
#
loop_
_entity_poly.entity_id
_entity_poly.type
_entity_poly.pdbx_seq_one_letter_code
_entity_poly.pdbx_strand_id
1 'polypeptide(L)'
;MLGLLFRLLPFWVREPLFIVVGSVFGVRIMFLAVIEENWAAAGIGSVFLVGTAVRVRTVVLALRARRNPTPMPRGDGAVPDASVPSQDPAGRRPVPAAPQKEPNAWGQAVAAVGVFAALGVAVWLGPHLLPTDGNSTPRAVSCPSGEDTELPRASEEMPRAVTADELCEALNRPDLAKLLGTPSELATAASSHSNTPLLTDGKVARPEAEVQFDTYTVNISATYSKLSIAQYVKLSESGEERDVKALSVMGRPAFLSSQHTMAIEIDLGSDGSGGPIEQGPLARTLSVALDGNDRGGYYDVTVWSSSGKLPDDGALFHIAETVLPTILEQTV
;
A
#
# COMPACT_ATOMS: atom_id res chain seq x y z
N MET A 1 -10.13 -16.52 -2.58
CA MET A 1 -11.58 -16.20 -2.42
C MET A 1 -12.21 -15.51 -3.65
N LEU A 2 -11.49 -14.68 -4.43
CA LEU A 2 -12.02 -14.00 -5.63
C LEU A 2 -12.39 -14.92 -6.80
N GLY A 3 -11.64 -16.01 -7.04
CA GLY A 3 -11.88 -16.91 -8.18
C GLY A 3 -13.24 -17.61 -8.18
N LEU A 4 -13.85 -17.80 -7.00
CA LEU A 4 -15.16 -18.43 -6.84
C LEU A 4 -16.30 -17.42 -7.14
N LEU A 5 -16.11 -16.15 -6.79
CA LEU A 5 -17.01 -15.03 -7.06
C LEU A 5 -17.14 -14.75 -8.57
N PHE A 6 -16.04 -14.83 -9.32
CA PHE A 6 -16.05 -14.69 -10.78
C PHE A 6 -16.74 -15.84 -11.51
N ARG A 7 -16.88 -17.01 -10.87
CA ARG A 7 -17.52 -18.20 -11.47
C ARG A 7 -19.05 -18.15 -11.37
N LEU A 8 -19.58 -17.40 -10.41
CA LEU A 8 -21.02 -17.16 -10.21
C LEU A 8 -21.58 -16.04 -11.11
N LEU A 9 -20.72 -15.20 -11.70
CA LEU A 9 -21.16 -14.12 -12.57
C LEU A 9 -21.70 -14.67 -13.90
N PRO A 10 -22.87 -14.19 -14.36
CA PRO A 10 -23.38 -14.57 -15.67
C PRO A 10 -22.34 -14.20 -16.75
N PHE A 11 -22.27 -15.03 -17.79
CA PHE A 11 -21.33 -14.90 -18.92
C PHE A 11 -21.18 -13.45 -19.42
N TRP A 12 -22.29 -12.71 -19.45
CA TRP A 12 -22.37 -11.32 -19.91
C TRP A 12 -21.64 -10.28 -19.05
N VAL A 13 -21.34 -10.60 -17.79
CA VAL A 13 -20.57 -9.73 -16.89
C VAL A 13 -19.15 -10.25 -16.75
N ARG A 14 -19.00 -11.58 -16.69
CA ARG A 14 -17.73 -12.25 -16.47
C ARG A 14 -16.74 -12.03 -17.62
N GLU A 15 -17.17 -12.29 -18.86
CA GLU A 15 -16.29 -12.21 -20.02
C GLU A 15 -15.77 -10.79 -20.32
N PRO A 16 -16.60 -9.71 -20.33
CA PRO A 16 -16.09 -8.36 -20.54
C PRO A 16 -15.19 -7.88 -19.40
N LEU A 17 -15.46 -8.26 -18.16
CA LEU A 17 -14.61 -7.91 -17.03
C LEU A 17 -13.21 -8.53 -17.17
N PHE A 18 -13.12 -9.80 -17.59
CA PHE A 18 -11.84 -10.42 -17.89
C PHE A 18 -11.12 -9.82 -19.10
N ILE A 19 -11.86 -9.31 -20.09
CA ILE A 19 -11.28 -8.61 -21.24
C ILE A 19 -10.65 -7.28 -20.80
N VAL A 20 -11.35 -6.51 -19.97
CA VAL A 20 -10.83 -5.23 -19.45
C VAL A 20 -9.60 -5.47 -18.59
N VAL A 21 -9.67 -6.38 -17.62
CA VAL A 21 -8.54 -6.69 -16.73
C VAL A 21 -7.36 -7.26 -17.52
N GLY A 22 -7.60 -8.22 -18.42
CA GLY A 22 -6.56 -8.84 -19.25
C GLY A 22 -5.91 -7.87 -20.23
N SER A 23 -6.67 -6.92 -20.78
CA SER A 23 -6.15 -5.89 -21.68
C SER A 23 -5.30 -4.87 -20.93
N VAL A 24 -5.77 -4.34 -19.80
CA VAL A 24 -5.03 -3.34 -19.02
C VAL A 24 -3.73 -3.95 -18.49
N PHE A 25 -3.81 -5.16 -17.92
CA PHE A 25 -2.65 -5.85 -17.36
C PHE A 25 -1.65 -6.29 -18.45
N GLY A 26 -2.14 -6.84 -19.56
CA GLY A 26 -1.30 -7.26 -20.70
C GLY A 26 -0.57 -6.09 -21.37
N VAL A 27 -1.25 -4.96 -21.58
CA VAL A 27 -0.63 -3.75 -22.15
C VAL A 27 0.39 -3.14 -21.19
N ARG A 28 0.08 -3.08 -19.89
CA ARG A 28 1.02 -2.54 -18.88
C ARG A 28 2.29 -3.38 -18.79
N ILE A 29 2.17 -4.71 -18.79
CA ILE A 29 3.33 -5.61 -18.76
C ILE A 29 4.15 -5.50 -20.06
N MET A 30 3.50 -5.41 -21.23
CA MET A 30 4.22 -5.18 -22.49
C MET A 30 4.93 -3.84 -22.52
N PHE A 31 4.32 -2.80 -21.96
CA PHE A 31 4.95 -1.48 -21.86
C PHE A 31 6.19 -1.49 -20.97
N LEU A 32 6.13 -2.17 -19.82
CA LEU A 32 7.30 -2.34 -18.94
C LEU A 32 8.38 -3.20 -19.61
N ALA A 33 7.99 -4.26 -20.34
CA ALA A 33 8.94 -5.10 -21.08
C ALA A 33 9.73 -4.33 -22.16
N VAL A 34 9.11 -3.33 -22.79
CA VAL A 34 9.76 -2.47 -23.79
C VAL A 34 10.73 -1.48 -23.16
N ILE A 35 10.44 -1.01 -21.93
CA ILE A 35 11.31 -0.06 -21.22
C ILE A 35 12.51 -0.77 -20.58
N GLU A 36 12.31 -1.98 -20.07
CA GLU A 36 13.32 -2.71 -19.29
C GLU A 36 14.07 -3.79 -20.10
N GLU A 37 13.85 -3.88 -21.43
CA GLU A 37 14.39 -4.93 -22.32
C GLU A 37 14.19 -6.37 -21.78
N ASN A 38 13.16 -6.59 -20.98
CA ASN A 38 12.93 -7.85 -20.29
C ASN A 38 12.02 -8.79 -21.12
N TRP A 39 12.65 -9.78 -21.73
CA TRP A 39 11.98 -10.78 -22.57
C TRP A 39 10.96 -11.65 -21.81
N ALA A 40 11.16 -11.87 -20.51
CA ALA A 40 10.21 -12.63 -19.69
C ALA A 40 8.88 -11.86 -19.52
N ALA A 41 8.97 -10.55 -19.25
CA ALA A 41 7.80 -9.67 -19.17
C ALA A 41 7.08 -9.59 -20.53
N ALA A 42 7.82 -9.50 -21.64
CA ALA A 42 7.24 -9.50 -22.99
C ALA A 42 6.44 -10.79 -23.28
N GLY A 43 6.98 -11.94 -22.85
CA GLY A 43 6.30 -13.22 -22.95
C GLY A 43 4.99 -13.26 -22.16
N ILE A 44 5.02 -12.82 -20.90
CA ILE A 44 3.84 -12.80 -20.02
C ILE A 44 2.78 -11.84 -20.55
N GLY A 45 3.16 -10.62 -20.93
CA GLY A 45 2.24 -9.63 -21.51
C GLY A 45 1.55 -10.14 -22.78
N SER A 46 2.31 -10.83 -23.65
CA SER A 46 1.76 -11.46 -24.85
C SER A 46 0.71 -12.52 -24.55
N VAL A 47 0.92 -13.36 -23.53
CA VAL A 47 -0.06 -14.40 -23.13
C VAL A 47 -1.37 -13.76 -22.67
N PHE A 48 -1.31 -12.68 -21.90
CA PHE A 48 -2.51 -11.96 -21.46
C PHE A 48 -3.28 -11.32 -22.64
N LEU A 49 -2.57 -10.75 -23.61
CA LEU A 49 -3.19 -10.15 -24.79
C LEU A 49 -3.81 -11.21 -25.72
N VAL A 50 -3.13 -12.34 -25.94
CA VAL A 50 -3.67 -13.46 -26.73
C VAL A 50 -4.89 -14.07 -26.05
N GLY A 51 -4.83 -14.30 -24.74
CA GLY A 51 -5.98 -14.77 -23.96
C GLY A 51 -7.18 -13.81 -24.05
N THR A 52 -6.91 -12.51 -24.03
CA THR A 52 -7.93 -11.47 -24.21
C THR A 52 -8.53 -11.50 -25.62
N ALA A 53 -7.71 -11.63 -26.66
CA ALA A 53 -8.16 -11.72 -28.05
C ALA A 53 -9.05 -12.95 -28.31
N VAL A 54 -8.70 -14.10 -27.71
CA VAL A 54 -9.53 -15.32 -27.77
C VAL A 54 -10.89 -15.09 -27.11
N ARG A 55 -10.94 -14.43 -25.95
CA ARG A 55 -12.20 -14.11 -25.25
C ARG A 55 -13.06 -13.10 -26.00
N VAL A 56 -12.45 -12.10 -26.63
CA VAL A 56 -13.18 -11.18 -27.53
C VAL A 56 -13.81 -11.98 -28.69
N ARG A 57 -13.07 -12.92 -29.28
CA ARG A 57 -13.57 -13.76 -30.38
C ARG A 57 -14.74 -14.65 -29.93
N THR A 58 -14.70 -15.25 -28.75
CA THR A 58 -15.81 -16.07 -28.24
C THR A 58 -17.06 -15.24 -27.97
N VAL A 59 -16.91 -14.03 -27.43
CA VAL A 59 -18.04 -13.09 -27.24
C VAL A 59 -18.63 -12.67 -28.59
N VAL A 60 -17.80 -12.36 -29.59
CA VAL A 60 -18.26 -12.01 -30.95
C VAL A 60 -18.98 -13.18 -31.62
N LEU A 61 -18.48 -14.41 -31.47
CA LEU A 61 -19.15 -15.60 -31.98
C LEU A 61 -20.50 -15.85 -31.31
N ALA A 62 -20.57 -15.71 -29.98
CA ALA A 62 -21.82 -15.84 -29.23
C ALA A 62 -22.85 -14.76 -29.60
N LEU A 63 -22.40 -13.52 -29.81
CA LEU A 63 -23.24 -12.42 -30.29
C LEU A 63 -23.72 -12.64 -31.73
N ARG A 64 -22.86 -13.17 -32.61
CA ARG A 64 -23.21 -13.45 -34.01
C ARG A 64 -24.21 -14.61 -34.10
N ALA A 65 -24.08 -15.64 -33.27
CA ALA A 65 -25.05 -16.73 -33.17
C ALA A 65 -26.44 -16.27 -32.69
N ARG A 66 -26.51 -15.22 -31.86
CA ARG A 66 -27.79 -14.63 -31.45
C ARG A 66 -28.41 -13.69 -32.49
N ARG A 67 -27.60 -13.07 -33.34
CA ARG A 67 -28.09 -12.15 -34.39
C ARG A 67 -28.57 -12.87 -35.65
N ASN A 68 -28.05 -14.07 -35.94
CA ASN A 68 -28.49 -14.89 -37.06
C ASN A 68 -29.04 -16.24 -36.55
N PRO A 69 -30.28 -16.29 -36.04
CA PRO A 69 -30.94 -17.58 -35.86
C PRO A 69 -31.11 -18.23 -37.23
N THR A 70 -30.47 -19.37 -37.45
CA THR A 70 -30.67 -20.18 -38.65
C THR A 70 -32.18 -20.44 -38.82
N PRO A 71 -32.79 -20.23 -40.00
CA PRO A 71 -34.18 -20.59 -40.22
C PRO A 71 -34.32 -22.10 -40.04
N MET A 72 -35.16 -22.55 -39.10
CA MET A 72 -35.52 -23.96 -39.02
C MET A 72 -36.21 -24.38 -40.32
N PRO A 73 -35.92 -25.58 -40.87
CA PRO A 73 -36.73 -26.12 -41.95
C PRO A 73 -38.15 -26.34 -41.45
N ARG A 74 -39.12 -25.77 -42.17
CA ARG A 74 -40.55 -26.09 -42.02
C ARG A 74 -40.73 -27.53 -42.50
N GLY A 75 -41.02 -28.45 -41.58
CA GLY A 75 -41.46 -29.80 -41.87
C GLY A 75 -42.92 -29.94 -41.46
N ASP A 76 -43.80 -30.00 -42.46
CA ASP A 76 -45.23 -30.32 -42.34
C ASP A 76 -45.45 -31.76 -41.84
N GLY A 77 -46.53 -31.97 -41.07
CA GLY A 77 -46.94 -33.30 -40.62
C GLY A 77 -48.08 -33.35 -39.58
N ALA A 78 -49.24 -32.78 -39.93
CA ALA A 78 -50.62 -33.28 -39.69
C ALA A 78 -50.81 -34.69 -39.05
N VAL A 79 -51.80 -35.08 -38.21
CA VAL A 79 -52.96 -34.56 -37.40
C VAL A 79 -53.38 -35.73 -36.42
N PRO A 80 -54.63 -35.89 -35.92
CA PRO A 80 -55.37 -35.40 -34.72
C PRO A 80 -55.46 -36.50 -33.60
N ASP A 81 -56.13 -36.40 -32.44
CA ASP A 81 -57.47 -35.90 -32.11
C ASP A 81 -57.74 -35.94 -30.58
N ALA A 82 -58.88 -35.37 -30.20
CA ALA A 82 -59.73 -35.65 -29.03
C ALA A 82 -59.79 -34.62 -27.89
N SER A 83 -61.05 -34.23 -27.65
CA SER A 83 -61.63 -33.11 -26.93
C SER A 83 -62.10 -33.48 -25.51
N VAL A 84 -62.17 -32.50 -24.59
CA VAL A 84 -63.23 -32.39 -23.55
C VAL A 84 -63.40 -30.90 -23.13
N PRO A 85 -64.63 -30.36 -23.01
CA PRO A 85 -64.90 -29.03 -22.47
C PRO A 85 -65.50 -29.03 -21.05
N SER A 86 -65.46 -27.86 -20.41
CA SER A 86 -66.34 -27.35 -19.32
C SER A 86 -65.87 -27.55 -17.87
N GLN A 87 -65.62 -26.45 -17.15
CA GLN A 87 -66.52 -25.92 -16.10
C GLN A 87 -65.84 -24.75 -15.35
N ASP A 88 -66.49 -23.59 -15.36
CA ASP A 88 -66.43 -22.57 -14.31
C ASP A 88 -67.72 -22.73 -13.48
N PRO A 89 -67.77 -22.43 -12.15
CA PRO A 89 -67.63 -21.04 -11.72
C PRO A 89 -67.11 -20.75 -10.28
N ALA A 90 -66.80 -19.46 -10.09
CA ALA A 90 -66.95 -18.63 -8.88
C ALA A 90 -65.82 -18.61 -7.83
N GLY A 91 -65.09 -17.48 -7.79
CA GLY A 91 -64.29 -17.10 -6.62
C GLY A 91 -63.45 -15.82 -6.78
N ARG A 92 -64.10 -14.64 -6.70
CA ARG A 92 -63.56 -13.30 -6.38
C ARG A 92 -62.25 -12.81 -7.07
N ARG A 93 -62.41 -11.78 -7.91
CA ARG A 93 -61.35 -10.84 -8.33
C ARG A 93 -60.70 -10.11 -7.14
N PRO A 94 -59.37 -9.97 -7.15
CA PRO A 94 -58.71 -8.71 -6.80
C PRO A 94 -58.40 -7.91 -8.07
N VAL A 95 -58.61 -6.59 -7.98
CA VAL A 95 -58.28 -5.57 -8.99
C VAL A 95 -56.77 -5.60 -9.32
N PRO A 96 -56.35 -5.25 -10.56
CA PRO A 96 -54.95 -5.36 -10.98
C PRO A 96 -54.10 -4.34 -10.23
N ALA A 97 -53.07 -4.80 -9.52
CA ALA A 97 -51.96 -3.92 -9.15
C ALA A 97 -51.25 -3.51 -10.45
N ALA A 98 -51.14 -2.19 -10.66
CA ALA A 98 -50.37 -1.61 -11.75
C ALA A 98 -48.95 -2.19 -11.76
N PRO A 99 -48.34 -2.41 -12.95
CA PRO A 99 -46.97 -2.92 -13.02
C PRO A 99 -46.06 -1.86 -12.41
N GLN A 100 -45.45 -2.14 -11.25
CA GLN A 100 -44.32 -1.36 -10.80
C GLN A 100 -43.23 -1.51 -11.85
N LYS A 101 -42.82 -0.38 -12.40
CA LYS A 101 -41.72 -0.28 -13.35
C LYS A 101 -40.45 -0.66 -12.58
N GLU A 102 -40.01 -1.91 -12.75
CA GLU A 102 -38.73 -2.35 -12.20
C GLU A 102 -37.62 -1.42 -12.70
N PRO A 103 -36.70 -0.98 -11.82
CA PRO A 103 -35.56 -0.19 -12.22
C PRO A 103 -34.75 -1.01 -13.23
N ASN A 104 -34.73 -0.54 -14.47
CA ASN A 104 -34.20 -1.22 -15.62
C ASN A 104 -32.71 -1.56 -15.34
N ALA A 105 -32.43 -2.84 -15.12
CA ALA A 105 -31.08 -3.38 -14.87
C ALA A 105 -30.03 -2.91 -15.91
N TRP A 106 -30.51 -2.56 -17.11
CA TRP A 106 -29.71 -1.97 -18.17
C TRP A 106 -29.15 -0.58 -17.84
N GLY A 107 -29.89 0.25 -17.09
CA GLY A 107 -29.43 1.58 -16.64
C GLY A 107 -28.36 1.50 -15.56
N GLN A 108 -28.47 0.54 -14.63
CA GLN A 108 -27.43 0.31 -13.61
C GLN A 108 -26.13 -0.24 -14.21
N ALA A 109 -26.23 -1.13 -15.20
CA ALA A 109 -25.05 -1.65 -15.89
C ALA A 109 -24.29 -0.56 -16.66
N VAL A 110 -25.00 0.35 -17.33
CA VAL A 110 -24.37 1.48 -18.05
C VAL A 110 -23.74 2.48 -17.09
N ALA A 111 -24.39 2.77 -15.95
CA ALA A 111 -23.84 3.65 -14.93
C ALA A 111 -22.54 3.08 -14.32
N ALA A 112 -22.52 1.78 -14.00
CA ALA A 112 -21.32 1.12 -13.48
C ALA A 112 -20.17 1.15 -14.50
N VAL A 113 -20.43 0.84 -15.77
CA VAL A 113 -19.41 0.93 -16.83
C VAL A 113 -18.92 2.36 -17.02
N GLY A 114 -19.79 3.36 -16.91
CA GLY A 114 -19.41 4.78 -16.96
C GLY A 114 -18.44 5.17 -15.85
N VAL A 115 -18.70 4.73 -14.61
CA VAL A 115 -17.82 4.99 -13.45
C VAL A 115 -16.46 4.31 -13.63
N PHE A 116 -16.43 3.04 -14.04
CA PHE A 116 -15.16 2.34 -14.28
C PHE A 116 -14.38 2.90 -15.47
N ALA A 117 -15.06 3.37 -16.52
CA ALA A 117 -14.42 4.07 -17.62
C ALA A 117 -13.83 5.42 -17.17
N ALA A 118 -14.56 6.18 -16.34
CA ALA A 118 -14.06 7.44 -15.79
C ALA A 118 -12.86 7.23 -14.86
N LEU A 119 -12.90 6.22 -13.99
CA LEU A 119 -11.76 5.84 -13.14
C LEU A 119 -10.57 5.34 -13.97
N GLY A 120 -10.81 4.55 -15.01
CA GLY A 120 -9.76 4.11 -15.94
C GLY A 120 -9.12 5.26 -16.69
N VAL A 121 -9.90 6.24 -17.14
CA VAL A 121 -9.41 7.48 -17.78
C VAL A 121 -8.63 8.33 -16.79
N ALA A 122 -9.09 8.46 -15.54
CA ALA A 122 -8.37 9.21 -14.50
C ALA A 122 -7.02 8.56 -14.15
N VAL A 123 -6.97 7.23 -14.05
CA VAL A 123 -5.72 6.49 -13.82
C VAL A 123 -4.79 6.55 -15.04
N TRP A 124 -5.33 6.60 -16.26
CA TRP A 124 -4.55 6.68 -17.50
C TRP A 124 -4.01 8.08 -17.81
N LEU A 125 -4.79 9.13 -17.52
CA LEU A 125 -4.35 10.53 -17.70
C LEU A 125 -3.61 11.09 -16.50
N GLY A 126 -3.73 10.48 -15.31
CA GLY A 126 -3.02 10.90 -14.09
C GLY A 126 -1.52 11.12 -14.32
N PRO A 127 -0.78 10.17 -14.93
CA PRO A 127 0.65 10.35 -15.20
C PRO A 127 0.98 11.38 -16.29
N HIS A 128 0.05 11.66 -17.22
CA HIS A 128 0.26 12.57 -18.35
C HIS A 128 -0.17 14.02 -18.06
N LEU A 129 -0.92 14.25 -16.99
CA LEU A 129 -1.36 15.57 -16.53
C LEU A 129 -0.54 16.08 -15.34
N LEU A 130 0.36 15.25 -14.80
CA LEU A 130 1.37 15.73 -13.86
C LEU A 130 2.43 16.51 -14.65
N PRO A 131 2.58 17.82 -14.42
CA PRO A 131 3.62 18.60 -15.06
C PRO A 131 4.98 17.98 -14.69
N THR A 132 5.69 17.50 -15.71
CA THR A 132 7.13 17.25 -15.60
C THR A 132 7.78 18.63 -15.58
N ASP A 133 7.87 19.24 -14.40
CA ASP A 133 8.66 20.44 -14.20
C ASP A 133 10.14 20.03 -14.24
N GLY A 134 10.68 19.99 -15.47
CA GLY A 134 12.10 20.07 -15.71
C GLY A 134 12.61 21.42 -15.25
N ASN A 135 13.69 21.40 -14.46
CA ASN A 135 14.37 22.52 -13.81
C ASN A 135 13.74 23.02 -12.50
N SER A 136 14.09 22.35 -11.40
CA SER A 136 14.17 22.99 -10.08
C SER A 136 15.12 22.19 -9.18
N THR A 137 15.84 22.89 -8.32
CA THR A 137 16.68 22.40 -7.21
C THR A 137 16.09 21.18 -6.49
N PRO A 138 16.93 20.31 -5.87
CA PRO A 138 16.47 19.14 -5.11
C PRO A 138 15.34 19.52 -4.15
N ARG A 139 14.11 19.11 -4.46
CA ARG A 139 12.95 19.39 -3.62
C ARG A 139 12.87 18.28 -2.59
N ALA A 140 12.96 18.63 -1.31
CA ALA A 140 12.64 17.69 -0.24
C ALA A 140 11.23 17.13 -0.47
N VAL A 141 11.06 15.82 -0.32
CA VAL A 141 9.74 15.18 -0.38
C VAL A 141 8.87 15.79 0.70
N SER A 142 7.65 16.22 0.43
CA SER A 142 6.84 16.83 1.49
C SER A 142 6.51 15.81 2.57
N CYS A 143 6.79 16.14 3.84
CA CYS A 143 6.20 15.42 4.96
C CYS A 143 4.68 15.63 4.91
N PRO A 144 3.87 14.57 4.99
CA PRO A 144 2.43 14.73 5.05
C PRO A 144 2.08 15.47 6.35
N SER A 145 1.62 16.71 6.23
CA SER A 145 0.97 17.41 7.33
C SER A 145 -0.34 16.68 7.61
N GLY A 146 -0.46 16.05 8.78
CA GLY A 146 -1.67 15.31 9.13
C GLY A 146 -2.90 16.22 9.05
N GLU A 147 -3.88 15.89 8.21
CA GLU A 147 -5.23 16.41 8.40
C GLU A 147 -5.74 15.87 9.74
N ASP A 148 -5.90 16.75 10.74
CA ASP A 148 -6.62 16.60 12.00
C ASP A 148 -6.86 15.14 12.45
N THR A 149 -5.80 14.36 12.54
CA THR A 149 -5.87 13.01 13.08
C THR A 149 -5.68 13.17 14.57
N GLU A 150 -6.77 13.00 15.31
CA GLU A 150 -6.84 13.20 16.76
C GLU A 150 -5.59 12.62 17.43
N LEU A 151 -4.75 13.50 18.01
CA LEU A 151 -3.52 13.10 18.66
C LEU A 151 -3.88 12.02 19.70
N PRO A 152 -3.13 10.90 19.78
CA PRO A 152 -3.38 9.92 20.83
C PRO A 152 -3.34 10.60 22.19
N ARG A 153 -4.29 10.31 23.09
CA ARG A 153 -4.40 10.96 24.42
C ARG A 153 -3.09 10.98 25.22
N ALA A 154 -2.23 9.99 25.03
CA ALA A 154 -0.90 9.95 25.65
C ALA A 154 0.00 11.15 25.27
N SER A 155 -0.24 11.76 24.11
CA SER A 155 0.45 12.95 23.62
C SER A 155 -0.09 14.22 24.29
N GLU A 156 -1.39 14.28 24.59
CA GLU A 156 -2.01 15.40 25.32
C GLU A 156 -1.52 15.49 26.76
N GLU A 157 -1.20 14.35 27.38
CA GLU A 157 -0.67 14.26 28.74
C GLU A 157 0.82 14.67 28.84
N MET A 158 1.52 14.78 27.71
CA MET A 158 2.93 15.20 27.63
C MET A 158 3.08 16.48 26.79
N PRO A 159 2.82 17.67 27.35
CA PRO A 159 2.85 18.95 26.61
C PRO A 159 4.24 19.37 26.08
N ARG A 160 5.28 18.53 26.23
CA ARG A 160 6.61 18.70 25.63
C ARG A 160 7.03 17.53 24.74
N ALA A 161 6.13 16.60 24.46
CA ALA A 161 6.40 15.51 23.55
C ALA A 161 6.43 16.03 22.12
N VAL A 162 7.45 15.64 21.38
CA VAL A 162 7.60 15.94 19.96
C VAL A 162 6.51 15.23 19.16
N THR A 163 6.05 15.86 18.08
CA THR A 163 5.08 15.26 17.16
C THR A 163 5.79 14.47 16.06
N ALA A 164 5.08 13.58 15.38
CA ALA A 164 5.63 12.86 14.25
C ALA A 164 5.97 13.77 13.06
N ASP A 165 5.24 14.88 12.91
CA ASP A 165 5.48 15.85 11.83
C ASP A 165 6.75 16.67 12.11
N GLU A 166 6.98 17.09 13.36
CA GLU A 166 8.24 17.72 13.79
C GLU A 166 9.44 16.78 13.58
N LEU A 167 9.28 15.48 13.87
CA LEU A 167 10.30 14.48 13.59
C LEU A 167 10.58 14.35 12.09
N CYS A 168 9.54 14.35 11.25
CA CYS A 168 9.71 14.27 9.80
C CYS A 168 10.38 15.52 9.23
N GLU A 169 9.97 16.72 9.65
CA GLU A 169 10.58 17.97 9.22
C GLU A 169 12.06 18.04 9.63
N ALA A 170 12.38 17.62 10.85
CA ALA A 170 13.77 17.57 11.33
C ALA A 170 14.62 16.55 10.57
N LEU A 171 14.05 15.39 10.20
CA LEU A 171 14.78 14.34 9.50
C LEU A 171 14.92 14.61 7.99
N ASN A 172 13.87 15.11 7.34
CA ASN A 172 13.76 15.29 5.89
C ASN A 172 14.55 16.51 5.39
N ARG A 173 15.87 16.43 5.51
CA ARG A 173 16.80 17.49 5.16
C ARG A 173 17.55 17.20 3.87
N PRO A 174 17.94 18.24 3.10
CA PRO A 174 18.66 18.07 1.84
C PRO A 174 20.08 17.50 2.02
N ASP A 175 20.67 17.63 3.22
CA ASP A 175 21.99 17.09 3.55
C ASP A 175 21.96 15.64 4.05
N LEU A 176 20.79 15.05 4.29
CA LEU A 176 20.67 13.70 4.86
C LEU A 176 21.36 12.63 3.99
N ALA A 177 21.18 12.68 2.67
CA ALA A 177 21.85 11.76 1.74
C ALA A 177 23.39 11.85 1.84
N LYS A 178 23.92 13.05 2.05
CA LYS A 178 25.36 13.26 2.25
C LYS A 178 25.82 12.66 3.58
N LEU A 179 25.03 12.76 4.65
CA LEU A 179 25.34 12.15 5.95
C LEU A 179 25.36 10.62 5.87
N LEU A 180 24.52 10.03 5.01
CA LEU A 180 24.47 8.58 4.74
C LEU A 180 25.61 8.08 3.84
N GLY A 181 26.44 8.98 3.30
CA GLY A 181 27.50 8.63 2.35
C GLY A 181 27.01 8.43 0.91
N THR A 182 25.77 8.81 0.60
CA THR A 182 25.16 8.75 -0.74
C THR A 182 24.77 10.13 -1.26
N PRO A 183 25.71 11.10 -1.38
CA PRO A 183 25.40 12.51 -1.64
C PRO A 183 24.70 12.80 -2.98
N SER A 184 24.68 11.86 -3.92
CA SER A 184 23.97 11.98 -5.20
C SER A 184 22.52 11.50 -5.15
N GLU A 185 22.10 10.85 -4.07
CA GLU A 185 20.74 10.35 -3.91
C GLU A 185 19.78 11.46 -3.48
N LEU A 186 18.53 11.30 -3.89
CA LEU A 186 17.42 12.14 -3.47
C LEU A 186 16.45 11.29 -2.65
N ALA A 187 15.80 11.92 -1.67
CA ALA A 187 14.74 11.26 -0.94
C ALA A 187 13.60 10.93 -1.93
N THR A 188 13.13 9.69 -1.88
CA THR A 188 12.05 9.17 -2.75
C THR A 188 10.70 9.21 -2.04
N ALA A 189 10.70 9.08 -0.72
CA ALA A 189 9.52 9.20 0.13
C ALA A 189 9.88 9.77 1.51
N ALA A 190 8.91 10.44 2.14
CA ALA A 190 8.95 10.85 3.53
C ALA A 190 7.59 10.58 4.17
N SER A 191 7.56 10.08 5.40
CA SER A 191 6.32 9.83 6.13
C SER A 191 6.48 10.08 7.62
N SER A 192 5.39 10.46 8.27
CA SER A 192 5.27 10.64 9.72
C SER A 192 4.10 9.81 10.22
N HIS A 193 4.24 9.18 11.39
CA HIS A 193 3.15 8.47 12.05
C HIS A 193 3.20 8.70 13.56
N SER A 194 2.04 8.96 14.16
CA SER A 194 1.89 9.10 15.62
C SER A 194 1.18 7.87 16.17
N ASN A 195 1.82 6.71 16.05
CA ASN A 195 1.25 5.46 16.53
C ASN A 195 1.50 5.27 18.05
N THR A 196 0.60 4.53 18.70
CA THR A 196 0.85 4.00 20.04
C THR A 196 1.07 2.49 19.91
N PRO A 197 2.14 1.92 20.51
CA PRO A 197 2.36 0.48 20.42
C PRO A 197 1.18 -0.28 21.03
N LEU A 198 0.65 -1.28 20.31
CA LEU A 198 -0.56 -2.05 20.71
C LEU A 198 -0.45 -2.66 22.11
N LEU A 199 0.77 -3.02 22.53
CA LEU A 199 1.05 -3.62 23.84
C LEU A 199 1.01 -2.61 25.01
N THR A 200 0.93 -1.31 24.71
CA THR A 200 0.92 -0.24 25.72
C THR A 200 -0.49 0.27 26.05
N ASP A 201 -1.54 -0.34 25.48
CA ASP A 201 -2.94 0.08 25.70
C ASP A 201 -3.16 1.56 25.36
N GLY A 202 -2.41 2.06 24.37
CA GLY A 202 -2.45 3.47 23.95
C GLY A 202 -1.80 4.46 24.91
N LYS A 203 -1.10 4.00 25.96
CA LYS A 203 -0.60 4.86 27.06
C LYS A 203 0.77 5.47 26.81
N VAL A 204 1.49 5.02 25.79
CA VAL A 204 2.82 5.53 25.44
C VAL A 204 2.78 6.01 24.00
N ALA A 205 2.91 7.31 23.80
CA ALA A 205 3.11 7.88 22.47
C ALA A 205 4.49 7.49 21.94
N ARG A 206 4.54 7.00 20.69
CA ARG A 206 5.78 6.79 19.94
C ARG A 206 5.66 7.49 18.59
N PRO A 207 5.85 8.82 18.54
CA PRO A 207 5.94 9.52 17.28
C PRO A 207 7.14 8.98 16.49
N GLU A 208 6.94 8.74 15.20
CA GLU A 208 7.96 8.21 14.29
C GLU A 208 7.90 8.94 12.95
N ALA A 209 9.06 9.07 12.32
CA ALA A 209 9.17 9.58 10.97
C ALA A 209 10.20 8.77 10.18
N GLU A 210 9.98 8.66 8.88
CA GLU A 210 10.81 7.88 7.97
C GLU A 210 11.10 8.68 6.70
N VAL A 211 12.36 8.64 6.25
CA VAL A 211 12.79 9.16 4.96
C VAL A 211 13.48 8.04 4.19
N GLN A 212 13.00 7.79 2.98
CA GLN A 212 13.49 6.73 2.10
C GLN A 212 14.38 7.32 1.01
N PHE A 213 15.50 6.64 0.76
CA PHE A 213 16.37 6.82 -0.39
C PHE A 213 16.47 5.48 -1.14
N ASP A 214 17.07 5.49 -2.33
CA ASP A 214 17.26 4.27 -3.11
C ASP A 214 18.15 3.24 -2.38
N THR A 215 19.18 3.71 -1.67
CA THR A 215 20.09 2.81 -0.93
C THR A 215 19.63 2.56 0.50
N TYR A 216 19.21 3.60 1.22
CA TYR A 216 18.94 3.52 2.65
C TYR A 216 17.57 4.06 3.00
N THR A 217 16.98 3.49 4.05
CA THR A 217 15.85 4.10 4.76
C THR A 217 16.32 4.54 6.13
N VAL A 218 15.94 5.76 6.51
CA VAL A 218 16.23 6.32 7.84
C VAL A 218 14.91 6.53 8.57
N ASN A 219 14.82 6.01 9.79
CA ASN A 219 13.72 6.24 10.70
C ASN A 219 14.22 6.96 11.95
N ILE A 220 13.42 7.91 12.43
CA ILE A 220 13.57 8.49 13.76
C ILE A 220 12.30 8.26 14.56
N SER A 221 12.42 7.86 15.82
CA SER A 221 11.27 7.77 16.73
C SER A 221 11.61 8.29 18.12
N ALA A 222 10.60 8.73 18.87
CA ALA A 222 10.76 9.10 20.27
C ALA A 222 10.00 8.13 21.16
N THR A 223 10.66 7.60 22.19
CA THR A 223 10.02 6.75 23.20
C THR A 223 10.06 7.42 24.56
N TYR A 224 8.88 7.72 25.11
CA TYR A 224 8.74 8.31 26.45
C TYR A 224 8.48 7.21 27.49
N SER A 225 9.54 6.74 28.15
CA SER A 225 9.45 5.70 29.18
C SER A 225 10.27 6.08 30.41
N LYS A 226 10.15 5.30 31.48
CA LYS A 226 10.97 5.47 32.71
C LYS A 226 12.28 4.68 32.67
N LEU A 227 12.55 3.96 31.58
CA LEU A 227 13.74 3.16 31.42
C LEU A 227 14.89 4.01 30.90
N SER A 228 16.00 3.99 31.64
CA SER A 228 17.22 4.69 31.29
C SER A 228 18.01 3.93 30.22
N ILE A 229 18.85 4.62 29.45
CA ILE A 229 19.79 4.02 28.51
C ILE A 229 20.68 3.01 29.21
N ALA A 230 21.22 3.33 30.39
CA ALA A 230 22.04 2.39 31.15
C ALA A 230 21.28 1.11 31.55
N GLN A 231 19.99 1.23 31.86
CA GLN A 231 19.13 0.08 32.13
C GLN A 231 18.87 -0.74 30.87
N TYR A 232 18.64 -0.10 29.71
CA TYR A 232 18.49 -0.78 28.42
C TYR A 232 19.73 -1.57 28.04
N VAL A 233 20.91 -0.94 28.12
CA VAL A 233 22.19 -1.62 27.84
C VAL A 233 22.33 -2.87 28.71
N LYS A 234 22.01 -2.78 30.01
CA LYS A 234 22.05 -3.94 30.90
C LYS A 234 21.05 -5.04 30.51
N LEU A 235 19.85 -4.68 30.03
CA LEU A 235 18.88 -5.67 29.55
C LEU A 235 19.34 -6.35 28.27
N SER A 236 19.97 -5.58 27.37
CA SER A 236 20.46 -6.08 26.08
C SER A 236 21.59 -7.11 26.21
N GLU A 237 22.37 -7.10 27.30
CA GLU A 237 23.37 -8.13 27.61
C GLU A 237 22.76 -9.55 27.70
N SER A 238 21.45 -9.64 27.95
CA SER A 238 20.69 -10.90 28.02
C SER A 238 19.72 -11.11 26.85
N GLY A 239 19.65 -10.16 25.92
CA GLY A 239 18.70 -10.16 24.80
C GLY A 239 19.28 -10.71 23.49
N GLU A 240 18.47 -10.67 22.44
CA GLU A 240 18.88 -11.03 21.07
C GLU A 240 19.54 -9.87 20.30
N GLU A 241 19.59 -8.70 20.92
CA GLU A 241 20.13 -7.47 20.36
C GLU A 241 21.65 -7.57 20.20
N ARG A 242 22.15 -7.24 19.01
CA ARG A 242 23.57 -7.43 18.65
C ARG A 242 24.33 -6.13 18.63
N ASP A 243 25.65 -6.25 18.70
CA ASP A 243 26.60 -5.14 18.53
C ASP A 243 26.28 -3.94 19.43
N VAL A 244 25.83 -4.24 20.66
CA VAL A 244 25.47 -3.24 21.64
C VAL A 244 26.73 -2.52 22.11
N LYS A 245 26.74 -1.20 21.96
CA LYS A 245 27.85 -0.36 22.39
C LYS A 245 27.33 0.88 23.11
N ALA A 246 27.64 1.00 24.39
CA ALA A 246 27.37 2.23 25.14
C ALA A 246 28.32 3.34 24.73
N LEU A 247 27.81 4.57 24.65
CA LEU A 247 28.53 5.75 24.18
C LEU A 247 27.81 7.04 24.62
N SER A 248 28.29 8.19 24.14
CA SER A 248 27.62 9.47 24.37
C SER A 248 27.51 10.27 23.08
N VAL A 249 26.38 10.96 22.91
CA VAL A 249 26.08 11.87 21.80
C VAL A 249 25.69 13.21 22.40
N MET A 250 26.40 14.28 22.06
CA MET A 250 26.14 15.63 22.61
C MET A 250 26.03 15.69 24.14
N GLY A 251 26.86 14.92 24.85
CA GLY A 251 26.87 14.86 26.32
C GLY A 251 25.69 14.08 26.93
N ARG A 252 24.88 13.40 26.11
CA ARG A 252 23.78 12.54 26.54
C ARG A 252 24.20 11.08 26.47
N PRO A 253 23.77 10.23 27.40
CA PRO A 253 23.95 8.79 27.29
C PRO A 253 23.27 8.24 26.04
N ALA A 254 23.93 7.33 25.37
CA ALA A 254 23.43 6.70 24.15
C ALA A 254 23.97 5.27 24.02
N PHE A 255 23.35 4.48 23.16
CA PHE A 255 23.89 3.19 22.74
C PHE A 255 23.60 2.92 21.28
N LEU A 256 24.51 2.19 20.64
CA LEU A 256 24.28 1.59 19.33
C LEU A 256 23.81 0.15 19.51
N SER A 257 22.93 -0.31 18.64
CA SER A 257 22.55 -1.71 18.53
C SER A 257 22.23 -2.10 17.10
N SER A 258 22.22 -3.40 16.83
CA SER A 258 21.84 -3.99 15.55
C SER A 258 20.75 -5.03 15.75
N GLN A 259 19.67 -4.92 14.97
CA GLN A 259 18.56 -5.88 14.98
C GLN A 259 18.14 -6.21 13.55
N HIS A 260 17.59 -7.40 13.32
CA HIS A 260 17.05 -7.74 12.01
C HIS A 260 15.67 -7.11 11.82
N THR A 261 15.45 -6.54 10.63
CA THR A 261 14.11 -6.19 10.16
C THR A 261 13.28 -7.46 9.91
N MET A 262 11.99 -7.30 9.65
CA MET A 262 11.10 -8.41 9.25
C MET A 262 10.91 -8.39 7.74
N ALA A 263 11.06 -9.53 7.08
CA ALA A 263 10.75 -9.70 5.66
C ALA A 263 9.39 -10.40 5.53
N ILE A 264 8.47 -9.76 4.82
CA ILE A 264 7.14 -10.30 4.53
C ILE A 264 7.06 -10.56 3.02
N GLU A 265 6.99 -11.82 2.63
CA GLU A 265 6.78 -12.19 1.23
C GLU A 265 5.29 -12.35 0.95
N ILE A 266 4.75 -11.46 0.12
CA ILE A 266 3.36 -11.51 -0.33
C ILE A 266 3.33 -12.16 -1.71
N ASP A 267 3.12 -13.48 -1.75
CA ASP A 267 2.88 -14.19 -3.00
C ASP A 267 1.43 -13.95 -3.46
N LEU A 268 1.28 -13.30 -4.62
CA LEU A 268 0.00 -13.03 -5.27
C LEU A 268 -0.44 -14.18 -6.21
N GLY A 269 0.21 -15.33 -6.13
CA GLY A 269 -0.17 -16.58 -6.79
C GLY A 269 -1.56 -17.09 -6.38
N SER A 270 -2.11 -18.01 -7.18
CA SER A 270 -3.51 -18.49 -7.07
C SER A 270 -3.88 -19.11 -5.72
N ASP A 271 -2.89 -19.45 -4.90
CA ASP A 271 -3.04 -20.24 -3.68
C ASP A 271 -2.88 -19.40 -2.40
N GLY A 272 -2.57 -18.09 -2.52
CA GLY A 272 -2.85 -17.05 -1.51
C GLY A 272 -2.38 -17.30 -0.08
N SER A 273 -1.37 -18.14 0.13
CA SER A 273 -0.68 -18.27 1.41
C SER A 273 0.56 -17.41 1.34
N GLY A 274 0.54 -16.24 1.99
CA GLY A 274 1.78 -15.51 2.26
C GLY A 274 2.80 -16.44 2.93
N GLY A 275 4.07 -16.29 2.59
CA GLY A 275 5.14 -17.06 3.21
C GLY A 275 5.23 -16.78 4.72
N PRO A 276 5.96 -17.61 5.48
CA PRO A 276 6.28 -17.28 6.87
C PRO A 276 6.98 -15.93 6.94
N ILE A 277 6.83 -15.20 8.05
CA ILE A 277 7.60 -13.98 8.29
C ILE A 277 9.07 -14.40 8.41
N GLU A 278 9.88 -13.97 7.46
CA GLU A 278 11.31 -14.27 7.43
C GLU A 278 12.10 -13.18 8.14
N GLN A 279 13.32 -13.54 8.52
CA GLN A 279 14.26 -12.59 9.07
C GLN A 279 14.78 -11.68 7.95
N GLY A 280 14.47 -10.40 8.02
CA GLY A 280 14.90 -9.39 7.07
C GLY A 280 16.34 -8.91 7.31
N PRO A 281 16.81 -7.97 6.47
CA PRO A 281 18.14 -7.38 6.59
C PRO A 281 18.38 -6.71 7.95
N LEU A 282 19.65 -6.57 8.31
CA LEU A 282 20.05 -5.90 9.56
C LEU A 282 19.75 -4.40 9.47
N ALA A 283 19.22 -3.84 10.56
CA ALA A 283 19.10 -2.42 10.82
C ALA A 283 20.09 -2.03 11.91
N ARG A 284 20.68 -0.83 11.78
CA ARG A 284 21.54 -0.22 12.78
C ARG A 284 20.78 0.89 13.47
N THR A 285 20.75 0.88 14.80
CA THR A 285 20.01 1.85 15.61
C THR A 285 20.96 2.55 16.57
N LEU A 286 20.87 3.87 16.64
CA LEU A 286 21.48 4.72 17.65
C LEU A 286 20.38 5.29 18.53
N SER A 287 20.35 4.87 19.80
CA SER A 287 19.40 5.35 20.80
C SER A 287 20.07 6.41 21.68
N VAL A 288 19.49 7.60 21.77
CA VAL A 288 20.03 8.76 22.51
C VAL A 288 19.04 9.21 23.59
N ALA A 289 19.49 9.38 24.83
CA ALA A 289 18.64 9.80 25.94
C ALA A 289 17.95 11.16 25.70
N LEU A 290 16.69 11.27 26.13
CA LEU A 290 15.91 12.52 26.07
C LEU A 290 16.51 13.65 26.91
N ASP A 291 17.35 13.35 27.90
CA ASP A 291 18.13 14.33 28.65
C ASP A 291 19.51 13.80 29.07
N GLY A 292 20.40 14.71 29.46
CA GLY A 292 21.77 14.38 29.87
C GLY A 292 21.87 13.63 31.21
N ASN A 293 20.79 13.55 31.98
CA ASN A 293 20.75 12.87 33.27
C ASN A 293 20.24 11.42 33.17
N ASP A 294 19.91 10.94 31.96
CA ASP A 294 19.37 9.59 31.72
C ASP A 294 18.14 9.27 32.58
N ARG A 295 17.21 10.22 32.73
CA ARG A 295 16.03 10.03 33.59
C ARG A 295 14.97 9.08 32.99
N GLY A 296 15.18 8.67 31.75
CA GLY A 296 14.32 7.73 31.03
C GLY A 296 13.84 8.28 29.70
N GLY A 297 13.56 7.36 28.78
CA GLY A 297 13.14 7.67 27.42
C GLY A 297 14.31 8.07 26.53
N TYR A 298 14.11 7.93 25.22
CA TYR A 298 15.16 8.11 24.23
C TYR A 298 14.59 8.40 22.84
N TYR A 299 15.44 8.95 21.97
CA TYR A 299 15.24 8.99 20.52
C TYR A 299 15.99 7.82 19.88
N ASP A 300 15.33 7.06 19.01
CA ASP A 300 15.98 6.07 18.16
C ASP A 300 16.20 6.66 16.77
N VAL A 301 17.43 6.64 16.29
CA VAL A 301 17.77 6.87 14.88
C VAL A 301 18.17 5.53 14.29
N THR A 302 17.35 5.00 13.40
CA THR A 302 17.54 3.68 12.79
C THR A 302 17.78 3.81 11.29
N VAL A 303 18.80 3.11 10.78
CA VAL A 303 19.11 3.05 9.35
C VAL A 303 19.17 1.59 8.90
N TRP A 304 18.53 1.29 7.77
CA TRP A 304 18.60 -0.02 7.14
C TRP A 304 18.62 0.11 5.61
N SER A 305 18.97 -0.98 4.93
CA SER A 305 18.81 -1.10 3.49
C SER A 305 18.19 -2.44 3.12
N SER A 306 17.50 -2.48 1.99
CA SER A 306 16.99 -3.74 1.40
C SER A 306 18.13 -4.72 1.09
N SER A 307 19.33 -4.20 0.80
CA SER A 307 20.53 -5.00 0.54
C SER A 307 21.23 -5.54 1.81
N GLY A 308 20.84 -5.07 3.00
CA GLY A 308 21.51 -5.39 4.27
C GLY A 308 22.86 -4.71 4.48
N LYS A 309 23.30 -3.85 3.54
CA LYS A 309 24.43 -2.94 3.78
C LYS A 309 24.01 -1.90 4.82
N LEU A 310 24.88 -1.65 5.77
CA LEU A 310 24.72 -0.59 6.77
C LEU A 310 25.67 0.57 6.46
N PRO A 311 25.29 1.81 6.80
CA PRO A 311 26.24 2.91 6.80
C PRO A 311 27.26 2.72 7.94
N ASP A 312 28.33 3.52 7.91
CA ASP A 312 29.26 3.59 9.04
C ASP A 312 28.56 4.09 10.31
N ASP A 313 28.97 3.61 11.48
CA ASP A 313 28.40 4.07 12.77
C ASP A 313 28.47 5.61 12.88
N GLY A 314 29.54 6.23 12.38
CA GLY A 314 29.73 7.69 12.30
C GLY A 314 28.62 8.42 11.54
N ALA A 315 27.97 7.77 10.57
CA ALA A 315 26.82 8.36 9.89
C ALA A 315 25.63 8.55 10.84
N LEU A 316 25.33 7.55 11.70
CA LEU A 316 24.26 7.67 12.69
C LEU A 316 24.56 8.78 13.71
N PHE A 317 25.82 8.90 14.12
CA PHE A 317 26.27 10.00 14.98
C PHE A 317 26.02 11.36 14.33
N HIS A 318 26.47 11.56 13.09
CA HIS A 318 26.31 12.83 12.42
C HIS A 318 24.84 13.15 12.13
N ILE A 319 24.01 12.16 11.83
CA ILE A 319 22.56 12.33 11.73
C ILE A 319 22.00 12.80 13.06
N ALA A 320 22.30 12.11 14.17
CA ALA A 320 21.80 12.48 15.49
C ALA A 320 22.26 13.89 15.92
N GLU A 321 23.52 14.24 15.70
CA GLU A 321 24.07 15.58 16.00
C GLU A 321 23.45 16.69 15.14
N THR A 322 22.93 16.34 13.96
CA THR A 322 22.33 17.31 13.02
C THR A 322 20.82 17.45 13.20
N VAL A 323 20.12 16.35 13.50
CA VAL A 323 18.65 16.25 13.56
C VAL A 323 18.13 16.48 14.98
N LEU A 324 18.78 15.95 16.01
CA LEU A 324 18.25 16.07 17.37
C LEU A 324 18.22 17.51 17.90
N PRO A 325 19.21 18.39 17.64
CA PRO A 325 19.14 19.77 18.10
C PRO A 325 17.92 20.54 17.58
N THR A 326 17.51 20.31 16.33
CA THR A 326 16.37 21.02 15.74
C THR A 326 15.06 20.68 16.43
N ILE A 327 14.97 19.49 17.04
CA ILE A 327 13.80 19.02 17.79
C ILE A 327 13.88 19.45 19.27
N LEU A 328 15.08 19.39 19.85
CA LEU A 328 15.33 19.73 21.26
C LEU A 328 15.22 21.23 21.55
N GLU A 329 15.56 22.09 20.58
CA GLU A 329 15.44 23.54 20.74
C GLU A 329 13.99 24.05 20.60
N GLN A 330 13.13 23.31 19.89
CA GLN A 330 11.72 23.65 19.70
C GLN A 330 10.83 23.34 20.92
N THR A 331 11.33 22.53 21.87
CA THR A 331 10.58 22.09 23.07
C THR A 331 10.88 22.91 24.34
N VAL A 332 11.61 24.04 24.21
CA VAL A 332 12.03 24.94 25.31
C VAL A 332 11.12 26.16 25.44
#